data_AF-A0A5N0EAN8-F1
#
_entry.id   AF-A0A5N0EAN8-F1
#
_cell.length_a   1.000
_cell.length_b   1.000
_cell.length_c   1.000
_cell.angle_alpha   90.00
_cell.angle_beta   90.00
_cell.angle_gamma   90.00
#
_symmetry.space_group_name_H-M   'P 1'
#
loop_
_entity.id
_entity.type
_entity.pdbx_description
1 polymer ?
#
loop_
_entity_poly.entity_id
_entity_poly.type
_entity_poly.pdbx_seq_one_letter_code
_entity_poly.pdbx_strand_id
1 'polypeptide(L)' 'MVTKTVAMGFVVLAASGLAMLGGAGSAVADAPQPRVYPGLSMSECLKLTDDARRKGAVTAQCLPDGPNKKAVITFR' A
#
# COMPACT_ATOMS: atom_id res chain seq x y z
N MET A 1 14.16 -33.22 -42.22
CA MET A 1 12.72 -33.31 -42.54
C MET A 1 12.02 -32.16 -41.85
N VAL A 2 11.35 -31.34 -42.66
CA VAL A 2 10.66 -30.11 -42.28
C VAL A 2 9.17 -30.41 -42.13
N THR A 3 8.58 -30.05 -41.01
CA THR A 3 7.13 -29.92 -40.81
C THR A 3 6.97 -28.89 -39.68
N LYS A 4 6.91 -27.57 -39.90
CA LYS A 4 5.83 -26.76 -40.48
C LYS A 4 4.44 -27.12 -39.95
N THR A 5 4.05 -26.45 -38.87
CA THR A 5 2.63 -26.24 -38.53
C THR A 5 2.46 -24.76 -38.18
N VAL A 6 1.83 -24.04 -39.10
CA VAL A 6 1.36 -22.66 -38.92
C VAL A 6 -0.02 -22.78 -38.27
N ALA A 7 -0.17 -22.28 -37.04
CA ALA A 7 -1.47 -22.03 -36.45
C ALA A 7 -1.65 -20.51 -36.32
N MET A 8 -2.16 -19.90 -37.39
CA MET A 8 -2.91 -18.65 -37.27
C MET A 8 -4.20 -18.95 -36.50
N GLY A 9 -4.47 -18.20 -35.44
CA GLY A 9 -5.70 -18.37 -34.66
C GLY A 9 -5.80 -17.30 -33.59
N PHE A 10 -6.54 -16.25 -33.92
CA PHE A 10 -6.82 -15.07 -33.11
C PHE A 10 -7.53 -15.36 -31.78
N VAL A 11 -7.54 -14.32 -30.94
CA VAL A 11 -8.46 -14.03 -29.82
C VAL A 11 -7.97 -14.49 -28.44
N VAL A 12 -7.47 -13.55 -27.63
CA VAL A 12 -8.17 -13.15 -26.40
C VAL A 12 -8.02 -11.63 -26.24
N LEU A 13 -9.14 -10.97 -26.53
CA LEU A 13 -9.45 -9.58 -26.30
C LEU A 13 -9.47 -9.29 -24.79
N ALA A 14 -9.06 -8.08 -24.41
CA ALA A 14 -9.07 -7.56 -23.04
C ALA A 14 -10.35 -7.88 -22.24
N ALA A 15 -10.18 -8.46 -21.05
CA ALA A 15 -11.19 -8.45 -19.99
C ALA A 15 -10.58 -8.85 -18.64
N SER A 16 -9.64 -8.06 -18.11
CA SER A 16 -9.38 -8.05 -16.68
C SER A 16 -10.50 -7.25 -16.00
N GLY A 17 -11.69 -7.83 -15.91
CA GLY A 17 -12.87 -7.15 -15.39
C GLY A 17 -14.04 -8.08 -15.08
N LEU A 18 -14.35 -8.19 -13.78
CA LEU A 18 -15.68 -8.37 -13.19
C LEU A 18 -16.45 -9.68 -13.49
N ALA A 19 -16.42 -10.59 -12.52
CA ALA A 19 -17.56 -11.34 -11.94
C ALA A 19 -16.96 -12.52 -11.13
N MET A 20 -17.22 -12.71 -9.84
CA MET A 20 -18.56 -12.82 -9.25
C MET A 20 -18.62 -12.30 -7.82
N LEU A 21 -19.60 -11.43 -7.60
CA LEU A 21 -20.20 -11.12 -6.30
C LEU A 21 -20.66 -12.41 -5.61
N GLY A 22 -20.26 -12.56 -4.36
CA GLY A 22 -20.75 -13.63 -3.49
C GLY A 22 -20.26 -13.45 -2.07
N GLY A 23 -20.65 -12.34 -1.41
CA GLY A 23 -20.54 -12.25 0.04
C GLY A 23 -20.24 -10.87 0.58
N ALA A 24 -21.24 -10.33 1.29
CA ALA A 24 -21.17 -9.24 2.26
C ALA A 24 -20.71 -7.88 1.73
N GLY A 25 -21.53 -6.85 1.99
CA GLY A 25 -21.29 -5.48 1.56
C GLY A 25 -19.84 -5.05 1.80
N SER A 26 -19.27 -4.36 0.81
CA SER A 26 -18.02 -3.64 0.98
C SER A 26 -18.22 -2.57 2.05
N ALA A 27 -18.14 -2.97 3.32
CA ALA A 27 -17.31 -2.24 4.22
C ALA A 27 -15.94 -2.20 3.52
N VAL A 28 -15.70 -1.13 2.76
CA VAL A 28 -14.37 -0.55 2.75
C VAL A 28 -14.08 -0.31 4.21
N ALA A 29 -13.56 -1.34 4.88
CA ALA A 29 -13.07 -1.22 6.23
C ALA A 29 -12.03 -0.11 6.11
N ASP A 30 -12.36 1.05 6.66
CA ASP A 30 -11.59 2.28 6.63
C ASP A 30 -10.12 1.91 6.78
N ALA A 31 -9.42 1.79 5.64
CA ALA A 31 -8.09 1.21 5.65
C ALA A 31 -7.24 2.31 6.25
N PRO A 32 -6.61 2.08 7.41
CA PRO A 32 -5.96 3.13 8.16
C PRO A 32 -4.92 3.78 7.22
N GLN A 33 -5.10 5.06 6.89
CA GLN A 33 -4.29 5.73 5.88
C GLN A 33 -2.96 6.17 6.51
N PRO A 34 -1.81 5.70 6.00
CA PRO A 34 -0.51 6.07 6.55
C PRO A 34 -0.16 7.52 6.16
N ARG A 35 -0.01 8.38 7.16
CA ARG A 35 0.58 9.72 7.04
C ARG A 35 2.10 9.63 7.14
N VAL A 36 2.79 10.13 6.12
CA VAL A 36 4.26 10.15 6.05
C VAL A 36 4.77 11.57 6.29
N TYR A 37 5.70 11.71 7.23
CA TYR A 37 6.37 12.95 7.58
C TYR A 37 7.86 12.81 7.27
N PRO A 38 8.35 13.26 6.10
CA PRO A 38 9.75 13.18 5.72
C PRO A 38 10.60 14.33 6.30
N GLY A 39 11.92 14.23 6.19
CA GLY A 39 12.84 15.33 6.54
C GLY A 39 12.98 15.62 8.03
N LEU A 40 12.65 14.66 8.90
CA LEU A 40 12.75 14.81 10.35
C LEU A 40 14.16 14.49 10.85
N SER A 41 14.61 15.22 11.87
CA SER A 41 15.73 14.74 12.70
C SER A 41 15.31 13.52 13.52
N MET A 42 16.28 12.76 14.04
CA MET A 42 16.01 11.56 14.85
C MET A 42 15.14 11.87 16.08
N SER A 43 15.41 12.98 16.75
CA SER A 43 14.67 13.43 17.94
C SER A 43 13.25 13.87 17.61
N GLU A 44 13.04 14.55 16.49
CA GLU A 44 11.69 14.94 16.04
C GLU A 44 10.87 13.72 15.60
N CYS A 45 11.49 12.77 14.91
CA CYS A 45 10.82 11.53 14.52
C CYS A 45 10.35 10.74 15.73
N LEU A 46 11.19 10.60 16.76
CA LEU A 46 10.83 9.93 18.02
C LEU A 46 9.70 10.66 18.75
N LYS A 47 9.76 11.99 18.85
CA LYS A 47 8.68 12.79 19.45
C LYS A 47 7.36 12.64 18.71
N LEU A 48 7.39 12.70 17.37
CA LEU A 48 6.19 12.60 16.54
C LEU A 48 5.57 11.21 16.63
N THR A 49 6.38 10.15 16.65
CA THR A 49 5.88 8.78 16.79
C THR A 49 5.38 8.47 18.21
N ASP A 50 5.98 9.04 19.26
CA ASP A 50 5.46 8.94 20.64
C ASP A 50 4.12 9.67 20.80
N ASP A 51 4.04 10.92 20.33
CA ASP A 51 2.82 11.72 20.34
C ASP A 51 1.69 11.03 19.54
N ALA A 52 2.02 10.48 18.37
CA ALA A 52 1.08 9.70 17.57
C ALA A 52 0.56 8.47 18.31
N ARG A 53 1.42 7.71 19.00
CA ARG A 53 0.97 6.56 19.83
C ARG A 53 0.05 7.01 20.96
N ARG A 54 0.38 8.11 21.65
CA ARG A 54 -0.48 8.69 22.70
C ARG A 54 -1.83 9.13 22.16
N LYS A 55 -1.87 9.58 20.90
CA LYS A 55 -3.10 9.95 20.17
C LYS A 55 -3.87 8.77 19.58
N GLY A 56 -3.44 7.53 19.82
CA GLY A 56 -4.13 6.33 19.35
C GLY A 56 -3.74 5.88 17.94
N ALA A 57 -2.56 6.28 17.44
CA ALA A 57 -2.03 5.72 16.21
C ALA A 57 -1.88 4.19 16.33
N VAL A 58 -2.37 3.50 15.31
CA VAL A 58 -2.31 2.04 15.18
C VAL A 58 -0.89 1.60 14.90
N THR A 59 -0.18 2.36 14.07
CA THR A 59 1.25 2.17 13.82
C THR A 59 1.94 3.51 13.76
N ALA A 60 3.08 3.64 14.42
CA ALA A 60 3.94 4.83 14.33
C ALA A 60 5.40 4.36 14.27
N GLN A 61 6.04 4.55 13.12
CA GLN A 61 7.39 4.05 12.84
C GLN A 61 8.31 5.17 12.37
N CYS A 62 9.56 5.15 12.84
CA CYS A 62 10.64 5.98 12.32
C CYS A 62 11.48 5.17 11.36
N LEU A 63 11.53 5.61 10.11
CA LEU A 63 12.29 4.97 9.05
C LEU A 63 13.42 5.89 8.57
N PRO A 64 14.52 5.32 8.06
CA PRO A 64 15.54 6.11 7.38
C PRO A 64 14.98 6.75 6.10
N ASP A 65 15.37 7.99 5.83
CA ASP A 65 14.99 8.77 4.65
C ASP A 65 16.21 9.53 4.11
N GLY A 66 17.18 8.75 3.60
CA GLY A 66 18.48 9.27 3.17
C GLY A 66 19.28 9.84 4.36
N PRO A 67 19.75 11.10 4.31
CA PRO A 67 20.46 11.73 5.42
C PRO A 67 19.54 12.05 6.62
N ASN A 68 18.23 12.06 6.41
CA ASN A 68 17.22 12.37 7.42
C ASN A 68 16.42 11.12 7.82
N LYS A 69 15.44 11.31 8.72
CA LYS A 69 14.43 10.30 9.06
C LYS A 69 13.07 10.70 8.51
N LYS A 70 12.19 9.70 8.37
CA LYS A 70 10.77 9.91 8.14
C LYS A 70 9.96 9.18 9.19
N ALA A 71 8.85 9.77 9.59
CA ALA A 71 7.86 9.11 10.43
C ALA A 71 6.68 8.63 9.56
N VAL A 72 6.29 7.38 9.71
CA VAL A 72 5.10 6.80 9.08
C VAL A 72 4.12 6.48 10.19
N ILE A 73 2.98 7.18 10.17
CA ILE A 73 1.97 7.12 11.22
C ILE A 73 0.64 6.77 10.60
N THR A 74 -0.02 5.75 11.13
CA THR A 74 -1.28 5.25 10.61
C THR A 74 -2.30 5.25 11.74
N PHE A 75 -3.43 5.92 11.53
CA PHE A 75 -4.57 5.97 12.45
C PHE A 75 -5.71 5.12 11.89
N ARG A 76 -6.46 4.44 12.77
CA ARG A 76 -7.71 3.73 12.45
C ARG A 76 -8.90 4.64 12.64
#